data_AF-A0A3D4X0F4-F1
#
_entry.id   AF-A0A3D4X0F4-F1
#
_cell.length_a   1.000
_cell.length_b   1.000
_cell.length_c   1.000
_cell.angle_alpha   90.00
_cell.angle_beta   90.00
_cell.angle_gamma   90.00
#
_symmetry.space_group_name_H-M   'P 1'
#
loop_
_entity.id
_entity.type
_entity.pdbx_description
1 polymer ?
#
loop_
_entity_poly.entity_id
_entity_poly.type
_entity_poly.pdbx_seq_one_letter_code
_entity_poly.pdbx_strand_id
1 'polypeptide(L)'
;MSAELHTTGPTVSGATADRLSLAFYGGVALIALAGQITAADKLGLPMLIAVPGMALLELGGVALAARSDFRRRLGETALAARILSAGVAVFAVVFNWVGHQDNLFAAGVFSFMSALGYLVWLINSGDRRRDQLRAEGKLTSTPPVYGLAQWARRPWITRRARALASADPSLGVHGSLDAARAAKRLEQRQAAIAEALRDKLARSVDPTTARIAVHTFDLDQIAARLAAQADYDGLTALLAADMTPVLLTASAQATATKKAARKTATGDNPAPRSAPGRGTSTAQRVAKAAEKMPTATPAQIASKLSLSERTVQRYLAKADATADLATAVA
;
A
#
# COMPACT_ATOMS: atom_id res chain seq x y z
N MET A 1 26.80 -6.53 -8.71
CA MET A 1 25.85 -7.65 -8.96
C MET A 1 25.38 -8.18 -7.62
N SER A 2 24.24 -7.68 -7.13
CA SER A 2 23.66 -8.11 -5.85
C SER A 2 22.53 -9.10 -6.13
N ALA A 3 22.73 -10.34 -5.71
CA ALA A 3 21.73 -11.39 -5.76
C ALA A 3 20.66 -11.12 -4.68
N GLU A 4 19.46 -10.77 -5.12
CA GLU A 4 18.27 -10.78 -4.26
C GLU A 4 17.96 -12.22 -3.87
N LEU A 5 18.06 -12.52 -2.58
CA LEU A 5 17.48 -13.71 -1.96
C LEU A 5 15.97 -13.53 -1.91
N HIS A 6 15.30 -13.78 -3.04
CA HIS A 6 13.87 -14.03 -3.08
C HIS A 6 13.59 -15.36 -2.37
N THR A 7 13.10 -15.30 -1.14
CA THR A 7 12.41 -16.42 -0.51
C THR A 7 11.07 -16.64 -1.23
N THR A 8 11.10 -17.40 -2.31
CA THR A 8 9.89 -17.89 -2.97
C THR A 8 9.28 -18.98 -2.10
N GLY A 9 8.39 -18.59 -1.18
CA GLY A 9 7.43 -19.54 -0.62
C GLY A 9 6.64 -20.20 -1.75
N PRO A 10 6.08 -21.41 -1.54
CA PRO A 10 5.34 -22.11 -2.59
C PRO A 10 4.21 -21.21 -3.09
N THR A 11 4.33 -20.74 -4.33
CA THR A 11 3.29 -19.97 -5.01
C THR A 11 2.25 -20.95 -5.49
N VAL A 12 1.10 -20.99 -4.83
CA VAL A 12 -0.05 -21.76 -5.32
C VAL A 12 -0.48 -21.12 -6.64
N SER A 13 -0.48 -21.92 -7.72
CA SER A 13 -0.94 -21.43 -9.01
C SER A 13 -2.43 -21.07 -8.95
N GLY A 14 -2.86 -20.11 -9.78
CA GLY A 14 -4.27 -19.71 -9.85
C GLY A 14 -5.20 -20.89 -10.12
N ALA A 15 -4.80 -21.81 -11.01
CA ALA A 15 -5.55 -23.03 -11.30
C ALA A 15 -5.70 -23.97 -10.08
N THR A 16 -4.68 -24.07 -9.24
CA THR A 16 -4.76 -24.86 -8.00
C THR A 16 -5.68 -24.18 -6.98
N ALA A 17 -5.60 -22.86 -6.85
CA ALA A 17 -6.51 -22.09 -5.99
C ALA A 17 -7.98 -22.21 -6.45
N ASP A 18 -8.24 -22.18 -7.76
CA ASP A 18 -9.57 -22.36 -8.33
C ASP A 18 -10.13 -23.75 -8.05
N ARG A 19 -9.33 -24.80 -8.20
CA ARG A 19 -9.73 -26.19 -7.91
C ARG A 19 -10.04 -26.39 -6.43
N LEU A 20 -9.19 -25.88 -5.55
CA LEU A 20 -9.42 -25.95 -4.11
C LEU A 20 -10.69 -25.19 -3.72
N SER A 21 -10.92 -24.00 -4.29
CA SER A 21 -12.12 -23.23 -4.05
C SER A 21 -13.38 -23.94 -4.54
N LEU A 22 -13.32 -24.59 -5.71
CA LEU A 22 -14.43 -25.39 -6.25
C LEU A 22 -14.72 -26.61 -5.36
N ALA A 23 -13.70 -27.34 -4.93
CA ALA A 23 -13.85 -28.49 -4.05
C ALA A 23 -14.43 -28.08 -2.69
N PHE A 24 -13.93 -26.99 -2.10
CA PHE A 24 -14.45 -26.43 -0.86
C PHE A 24 -15.91 -26.02 -1.01
N TYR A 25 -16.24 -25.28 -2.07
CA TYR A 25 -17.61 -24.89 -2.37
C TYR A 25 -18.54 -26.11 -2.53
N GLY A 26 -18.11 -27.14 -3.27
CA GLY A 26 -18.87 -28.38 -3.44
C GLY A 26 -19.12 -29.10 -2.11
N GLY A 27 -18.11 -29.20 -1.25
CA GLY A 27 -18.26 -29.78 0.08
C GLY A 27 -19.24 -29.01 0.96
N VAL A 28 -19.13 -27.68 1.00
CA VAL A 28 -20.05 -26.82 1.76
C VAL A 28 -21.48 -26.94 1.22
N ALA A 29 -21.66 -26.93 -0.10
CA ALA A 29 -22.96 -27.08 -0.74
C ALA A 29 -23.62 -28.45 -0.43
N LEU A 30 -22.84 -29.53 -0.42
CA LEU A 30 -23.34 -30.85 -0.05
C LEU A 30 -23.80 -30.92 1.42
N ILE A 31 -23.05 -30.31 2.34
CA ILE A 31 -23.45 -30.26 3.76
C ILE A 31 -24.71 -29.41 3.94
N ALA A 32 -24.79 -28.27 3.26
CA ALA A 32 -25.97 -27.40 3.29
C ALA A 32 -27.21 -28.13 2.74
N LEU A 33 -27.07 -28.85 1.62
CA LEU A 33 -28.13 -29.65 1.01
C LEU A 33 -28.57 -30.80 1.91
N ALA A 34 -27.64 -31.50 2.56
CA ALA A 34 -27.96 -32.52 3.55
C ALA A 34 -28.81 -31.94 4.69
N GLY A 35 -28.44 -30.76 5.19
CA GLY A 35 -29.24 -30.01 6.17
C GLY A 35 -30.64 -29.69 5.66
N GLN A 36 -30.80 -29.25 4.42
CA GLN A 36 -32.12 -28.93 3.86
C GLN A 36 -32.99 -30.18 3.72
N ILE A 37 -32.41 -31.32 3.33
CA ILE A 37 -33.13 -32.58 3.21
C ILE A 37 -33.61 -33.06 4.58
N THR A 38 -32.76 -33.01 5.62
CA THR A 38 -33.16 -33.42 6.99
C THR A 38 -34.13 -32.43 7.63
N ALA A 39 -33.98 -31.14 7.36
CA ALA A 39 -34.95 -30.12 7.76
C ALA A 39 -36.33 -30.38 7.12
N ALA A 40 -36.35 -30.75 5.83
CA ALA A 40 -37.57 -31.07 5.13
C ALA A 40 -38.27 -32.31 5.71
N ASP A 41 -37.51 -33.35 6.06
CA ASP A 41 -38.04 -34.55 6.75
C ASP A 41 -38.77 -34.18 8.04
N LYS A 42 -38.11 -33.37 8.88
CA LYS A 42 -38.67 -32.89 10.16
C LYS A 42 -39.92 -32.04 9.99
N LEU A 43 -40.07 -31.36 8.85
CA LEU A 43 -41.25 -30.58 8.50
C LEU A 43 -42.35 -31.43 7.85
N GLY A 44 -42.16 -32.75 7.74
CA GLY A 44 -43.15 -33.67 7.17
C GLY A 44 -43.24 -33.63 5.65
N LEU A 45 -42.22 -33.07 4.96
CA LEU A 45 -42.18 -33.05 3.50
C LEU A 45 -41.79 -34.44 2.96
N PRO A 46 -42.56 -35.02 2.02
CA PRO A 46 -42.21 -36.30 1.43
C PRO A 46 -40.82 -36.26 0.77
N MET A 47 -39.96 -37.22 1.07
CA MET A 47 -38.58 -37.27 0.54
C MET A 47 -38.51 -37.22 -0.99
N LEU A 48 -39.47 -37.84 -1.67
CA LEU A 48 -39.59 -37.84 -3.12
C LEU A 48 -39.74 -36.42 -3.70
N ILE A 49 -40.26 -35.47 -2.92
CA ILE A 49 -40.42 -34.07 -3.30
C ILE A 49 -39.28 -33.22 -2.73
N ALA A 50 -38.92 -33.46 -1.46
CA ALA A 50 -37.92 -32.67 -0.74
C ALA A 50 -36.54 -32.72 -1.41
N VAL A 51 -36.06 -33.91 -1.76
CA VAL A 51 -34.73 -34.09 -2.35
C VAL A 51 -34.59 -33.36 -3.70
N PRO A 52 -35.42 -33.64 -4.73
CA PRO A 52 -35.31 -32.92 -5.99
C PRO A 52 -35.68 -31.43 -5.86
N GLY A 53 -36.64 -31.09 -4.99
CA GLY A 53 -37.05 -29.71 -4.77
C GLY A 53 -35.92 -28.84 -4.20
N MET A 54 -35.24 -29.29 -3.15
CA MET A 54 -34.12 -28.57 -2.55
C MET A 54 -32.91 -28.52 -3.47
N ALA A 55 -32.61 -29.62 -4.18
CA ALA A 55 -31.54 -29.64 -5.17
C ALA A 55 -31.77 -28.64 -6.31
N LEU A 56 -33.01 -28.55 -6.83
CA LEU A 56 -33.37 -27.58 -7.86
C LEU A 56 -33.37 -26.14 -7.36
N LEU A 57 -33.79 -25.91 -6.12
CA LEU A 57 -33.76 -24.60 -5.48
C LEU A 57 -32.32 -24.08 -5.35
N GLU A 58 -31.40 -24.92 -4.84
CA GLU A 58 -29.98 -24.60 -4.74
C GLU A 58 -29.36 -24.36 -6.13
N LEU A 59 -29.62 -25.26 -7.08
CA LEU A 59 -29.12 -25.12 -8.45
C LEU A 59 -29.68 -23.86 -9.13
N GLY A 60 -30.95 -23.53 -8.90
CA GLY A 60 -31.60 -22.32 -9.37
C GLY A 60 -30.93 -21.06 -8.80
N GLY A 61 -30.62 -21.07 -7.51
CA GLY A 61 -29.85 -20.02 -6.84
C GLY A 61 -28.50 -19.79 -7.51
N VAL A 62 -27.74 -20.85 -7.76
CA VAL A 62 -26.43 -20.81 -8.45
C VAL A 62 -26.56 -20.35 -9.91
N ALA A 63 -27.57 -20.82 -10.64
CA ALA A 63 -27.81 -20.45 -12.02
C ALA A 63 -28.14 -18.96 -12.16
N LEU A 64 -28.97 -18.41 -11.26
CA LEU A 64 -29.28 -16.99 -11.18
C LEU A 64 -28.04 -16.16 -10.88
N ALA A 65 -27.23 -16.63 -9.92
CA ALA A 65 -25.97 -16.01 -9.54
C ALA A 65 -25.02 -15.93 -10.75
N ALA A 66 -24.79 -17.06 -11.43
CA ALA A 66 -23.95 -17.16 -12.62
C ALA A 66 -24.45 -16.28 -13.78
N ARG A 67 -25.77 -16.26 -14.02
CA ARG A 67 -26.39 -15.37 -15.02
C ARG A 67 -26.16 -13.90 -14.68
N SER A 68 -26.25 -13.54 -13.40
CA SER A 68 -26.02 -12.17 -12.95
C SER A 68 -24.59 -11.71 -13.24
N ASP A 69 -23.59 -12.57 -13.03
CA ASP A 69 -22.20 -12.24 -13.33
C ASP A 69 -21.93 -12.16 -14.83
N PHE A 70 -22.55 -13.03 -15.62
CA PHE A 70 -22.49 -12.93 -17.07
C PHE A 70 -22.99 -11.56 -17.56
N ARG A 71 -24.17 -11.12 -17.11
CA ARG A 71 -24.73 -9.81 -17.49
C ARG A 71 -23.88 -8.64 -16.98
N ARG A 72 -23.29 -8.77 -15.78
CA ARG A 72 -22.37 -7.76 -15.24
C ARG A 72 -21.06 -7.64 -16.00
N ARG A 73 -20.68 -8.63 -16.80
CA ARG A 73 -19.52 -8.53 -17.71
C ARG A 73 -19.84 -7.72 -18.96
N LEU A 74 -21.13 -7.64 -19.32
CA LEU A 74 -21.63 -6.80 -20.41
C LEU A 74 -21.90 -5.35 -19.97
N GLY A 75 -21.62 -5.00 -18.71
CA GLY A 75 -21.81 -3.65 -18.17
C GLY A 75 -23.16 -3.42 -17.47
N GLU A 76 -24.02 -4.45 -17.38
CA GLU A 76 -25.31 -4.32 -16.71
C GLU A 76 -25.23 -4.54 -15.19
N THR A 77 -26.19 -4.00 -14.44
CA THR A 77 -26.24 -4.17 -12.98
C THR A 77 -26.74 -5.56 -12.57
N ALA A 78 -27.57 -6.19 -13.40
CA ALA A 78 -28.21 -7.50 -13.17
C ALA A 78 -28.94 -7.62 -11.82
N LEU A 79 -29.53 -6.51 -11.34
CA LEU A 79 -30.03 -6.38 -9.97
C LEU A 79 -31.05 -7.47 -9.60
N ALA A 80 -32.02 -7.74 -10.47
CA ALA A 80 -33.09 -8.72 -10.20
C ALA A 80 -32.54 -10.13 -9.95
N ALA A 81 -31.62 -10.61 -10.80
CA ALA A 81 -31.00 -11.92 -10.64
C ALA A 81 -30.17 -12.03 -9.35
N ARG A 82 -29.53 -10.93 -8.93
CA ARG A 82 -28.78 -10.87 -7.67
C ARG A 82 -29.69 -10.89 -6.46
N ILE A 83 -30.77 -10.12 -6.48
CA ILE A 83 -31.75 -10.10 -5.39
C ILE A 83 -32.39 -11.48 -5.26
N LEU A 84 -32.77 -12.11 -6.37
CA LEU A 84 -33.37 -13.43 -6.34
C LEU A 84 -32.39 -14.51 -5.87
N SER A 85 -31.14 -14.49 -6.33
CA SER A 85 -30.09 -15.40 -5.85
C SER A 85 -29.79 -15.22 -4.35
N ALA A 86 -29.71 -13.97 -3.88
CA ALA A 86 -29.58 -13.68 -2.46
C ALA A 86 -30.79 -14.14 -1.65
N GLY A 87 -32.00 -13.99 -2.21
CA GLY A 87 -33.25 -14.46 -1.61
C GLY A 87 -33.26 -15.98 -1.43
N VAL A 88 -32.80 -16.73 -2.43
CA VAL A 88 -32.63 -18.19 -2.34
C VAL A 88 -31.66 -18.56 -1.23
N ALA A 89 -30.51 -17.88 -1.13
CA ALA A 89 -29.54 -18.13 -0.06
C ALA A 89 -30.11 -17.82 1.35
N VAL A 90 -30.83 -16.71 1.50
CA VAL A 90 -31.50 -16.35 2.76
C VAL A 90 -32.56 -17.39 3.12
N PHE A 91 -33.35 -17.83 2.14
CA PHE A 91 -34.32 -18.90 2.34
C PHE A 91 -33.64 -20.18 2.83
N ALA A 92 -32.54 -20.62 2.21
CA ALA A 92 -31.79 -21.80 2.62
C ALA A 92 -31.31 -21.72 4.08
N VAL A 93 -30.78 -20.56 4.49
CA VAL A 93 -30.35 -20.29 5.86
C VAL A 93 -31.53 -20.40 6.83
N VAL A 94 -32.64 -19.71 6.54
CA VAL A 94 -33.83 -19.72 7.41
C VAL A 94 -34.44 -21.12 7.48
N PHE A 95 -34.51 -21.83 6.35
CA PHE A 95 -35.05 -23.18 6.27
C PHE A 95 -34.24 -24.15 7.13
N ASN A 96 -32.91 -24.10 7.03
CA ASN A 96 -32.01 -24.91 7.85
C ASN A 96 -32.12 -24.58 9.34
N TRP A 97 -32.28 -23.30 9.69
CA TRP A 97 -32.50 -22.88 11.07
C TRP A 97 -33.82 -23.41 11.64
N VAL A 98 -34.93 -23.16 10.92
CA VAL A 98 -36.28 -23.55 11.34
C VAL A 98 -36.42 -25.06 11.43
N GLY A 99 -35.89 -25.80 10.45
CA GLY A 99 -35.96 -27.27 10.45
C GLY A 99 -35.12 -27.96 11.52
N HIS A 100 -34.28 -27.24 12.26
CA HIS A 100 -33.44 -27.80 13.32
C HIS A 100 -33.55 -27.03 14.65
N GLN A 101 -34.64 -26.30 14.90
CA GLN A 101 -34.79 -25.53 16.14
C GLN A 101 -34.72 -26.39 17.41
N ASP A 102 -35.01 -27.69 17.29
CA ASP A 102 -34.83 -28.69 18.35
C ASP A 102 -33.36 -28.92 18.73
N ASN A 103 -32.42 -28.63 17.82
CA ASN A 103 -31.00 -28.76 18.04
C ASN A 103 -30.26 -27.52 17.53
N LEU A 104 -30.02 -26.57 18.44
CA LEU A 104 -29.34 -25.30 18.13
C LEU A 104 -27.96 -25.49 17.47
N PHE A 105 -27.24 -26.55 17.81
CA PHE A 105 -25.96 -26.84 17.16
C PHE A 105 -26.15 -27.22 15.69
N ALA A 106 -27.08 -28.13 15.38
CA ALA A 106 -27.39 -28.51 14.01
C ALA A 106 -27.96 -27.32 13.21
N ALA A 107 -28.89 -26.56 13.80
CA ALA A 107 -29.42 -25.34 13.20
C ALA A 107 -28.30 -24.34 12.85
N GLY A 108 -27.38 -24.10 13.78
CA GLY A 108 -26.23 -23.21 13.58
C GLY A 108 -25.31 -23.70 12.46
N VAL A 109 -24.91 -24.97 12.48
CA VAL A 109 -23.98 -25.54 11.48
C VAL A 109 -24.57 -25.49 10.08
N PHE A 110 -25.80 -25.98 9.87
CA PHE A 110 -26.40 -26.02 8.53
C PHE A 110 -26.72 -24.63 7.99
N SER A 111 -27.21 -23.71 8.84
CA SER A 111 -27.44 -22.32 8.46
C SER A 111 -26.14 -21.61 8.08
N PHE A 112 -25.08 -21.84 8.85
CA PHE A 112 -23.76 -21.30 8.55
C PHE A 112 -23.20 -21.85 7.24
N MET A 113 -23.35 -23.15 6.96
CA MET A 113 -22.91 -23.75 5.70
C MET A 113 -23.64 -23.19 4.48
N SER A 114 -24.96 -22.97 4.56
CA SER A 114 -25.73 -22.29 3.51
C SER A 114 -25.22 -20.88 3.24
N ALA A 115 -24.98 -20.09 4.30
CA ALA A 115 -24.44 -18.74 4.15
C ALA A 115 -23.01 -18.75 3.58
N LEU A 116 -22.16 -19.64 4.08
CA LEU A 116 -20.77 -19.77 3.66
C LEU A 116 -20.65 -20.15 2.18
N GLY A 117 -21.47 -21.10 1.70
CA GLY A 117 -21.48 -21.51 0.30
C GLY A 117 -21.77 -20.33 -0.62
N TYR A 118 -22.79 -19.53 -0.30
CA TYR A 118 -23.13 -18.32 -1.06
C TYR A 118 -22.03 -17.26 -1.02
N LEU A 119 -21.42 -17.01 0.14
CA LEU A 119 -20.34 -16.03 0.29
C LEU A 119 -19.09 -16.42 -0.50
N VAL A 120 -18.67 -17.68 -0.41
CA VAL A 120 -17.53 -18.22 -1.16
C VAL A 120 -17.76 -18.06 -2.67
N TRP A 121 -18.97 -18.41 -3.14
CA TRP A 121 -19.34 -18.23 -4.53
C TRP A 121 -19.27 -16.74 -4.94
N LEU A 122 -19.76 -15.82 -4.10
CA LEU A 122 -19.75 -14.38 -4.40
C LEU A 122 -18.33 -13.79 -4.47
N ILE A 123 -17.44 -14.25 -3.59
CA ILE A 123 -16.03 -13.86 -3.59
C ILE A 123 -15.36 -14.33 -4.88
N ASN A 124 -15.43 -15.64 -5.15
CA ASN A 124 -14.76 -16.26 -6.30
C ASN A 124 -15.30 -15.73 -7.65
N SER A 125 -16.62 -15.61 -7.78
CA SER A 125 -17.23 -15.04 -8.99
C SER A 125 -16.81 -13.58 -9.21
N GLY A 126 -16.70 -12.80 -8.13
CA GLY A 126 -16.20 -11.43 -8.14
C GLY A 126 -14.74 -11.33 -8.58
N ASP A 127 -13.88 -12.22 -8.09
CA ASP A 127 -12.47 -12.32 -8.49
C ASP A 127 -12.34 -12.69 -9.96
N ARG A 128 -12.96 -13.79 -10.40
CA ARG A 128 -12.97 -14.23 -11.80
C ARG A 128 -13.47 -13.14 -12.74
N ARG A 129 -14.51 -12.40 -12.34
CA ARG A 129 -15.02 -11.26 -13.12
C ARG A 129 -13.98 -10.15 -13.23
N ARG A 130 -13.33 -9.75 -12.14
CA ARG A 130 -12.30 -8.71 -12.16
C ARG A 130 -11.12 -9.11 -13.02
N ASP A 131 -10.66 -10.35 -12.89
CA ASP A 131 -9.52 -10.86 -13.64
C ASP A 131 -9.82 -10.92 -15.13
N GLN A 132 -11.01 -11.37 -15.50
CA GLN A 132 -11.44 -11.37 -16.89
C GLN A 132 -11.62 -9.96 -17.45
N LEU A 133 -12.22 -9.03 -16.71
CA LEU A 133 -12.34 -7.64 -17.16
C LEU A 133 -10.97 -6.98 -17.38
N ARG A 134 -9.94 -7.36 -16.61
CA ARG A 134 -8.55 -6.92 -16.85
C ARG A 134 -7.97 -7.57 -18.11
N ALA A 135 -8.19 -8.88 -18.30
CA ALA A 135 -7.77 -9.57 -19.53
C ALA A 135 -8.44 -8.99 -20.80
N GLU A 136 -9.68 -8.52 -20.69
CA GLU A 136 -10.40 -7.83 -21.77
C GLU A 136 -10.03 -6.34 -21.93
N GLY A 137 -9.10 -5.82 -21.11
CA GLY A 137 -8.69 -4.41 -21.13
C GLY A 137 -9.74 -3.42 -20.61
N LYS A 138 -10.84 -3.91 -20.04
CA LYS A 138 -11.95 -3.09 -19.47
C LYS A 138 -11.68 -2.58 -18.06
N LEU A 139 -10.72 -3.17 -17.36
CA LEU A 139 -10.22 -2.70 -16.07
C LEU A 139 -8.73 -2.38 -16.17
N THR A 140 -8.31 -1.33 -15.47
CA THR A 140 -6.90 -0.98 -15.29
C THR A 140 -6.13 -2.09 -14.58
N SER A 141 -4.80 -2.05 -14.66
CA SER A 141 -3.93 -2.98 -13.96
C SER A 141 -4.22 -2.99 -12.45
N THR A 142 -3.87 -4.10 -11.79
CA THR A 142 -4.03 -4.22 -10.34
C THR A 142 -3.06 -3.25 -9.66
N PRO A 143 -3.56 -2.25 -8.90
CA PRO A 143 -2.68 -1.33 -8.21
C PRO A 143 -1.94 -2.07 -7.08
N PRO A 144 -0.78 -1.53 -6.66
CA PRO A 144 0.00 -2.12 -5.59
C PRO A 144 -0.77 -2.12 -4.26
N VAL A 145 -0.40 -3.04 -3.38
CA VAL A 145 -1.04 -3.19 -2.06
C VAL A 145 -0.45 -2.18 -1.08
N TYR A 146 -1.31 -1.35 -0.49
CA TYR A 146 -0.93 -0.40 0.56
C TYR A 146 -1.22 -1.00 1.94
N GLY A 147 -0.30 -0.82 2.89
CA GLY A 147 -0.45 -1.35 4.24
C GLY A 147 -1.65 -0.78 5.00
N LEU A 148 -2.24 -1.57 5.90
CA LEU A 148 -3.41 -1.17 6.69
C LEU A 148 -3.16 0.09 7.54
N ALA A 149 -1.97 0.22 8.14
CA ALA A 149 -1.59 1.42 8.89
C ALA A 149 -1.62 2.69 8.02
N GLN A 150 -1.26 2.58 6.74
CA GLN A 150 -1.28 3.69 5.79
C GLN A 150 -2.73 4.09 5.43
N TRP A 151 -3.61 3.10 5.27
CA TRP A 151 -5.05 3.33 5.13
C TRP A 151 -5.65 4.03 6.33
N ALA A 152 -5.34 3.56 7.55
CA ALA A 152 -5.86 4.15 8.79
C ALA A 152 -5.37 5.58 9.00
N ARG A 153 -4.09 5.86 8.75
CA ARG A 153 -3.50 7.20 9.00
C ARG A 153 -3.84 8.22 7.92
N ARG A 154 -3.95 7.79 6.66
CA ARG A 154 -4.06 8.68 5.49
C ARG A 154 -5.00 8.09 4.41
N PRO A 155 -6.30 7.89 4.69
CA PRO A 155 -7.20 7.17 3.78
C PRO A 155 -7.35 7.87 2.42
N TRP A 156 -7.47 9.20 2.41
CA TRP A 156 -7.66 9.96 1.17
C TRP A 156 -6.44 9.97 0.25
N ILE A 157 -5.23 10.12 0.81
CA ILE A 157 -3.98 10.07 0.03
C ILE A 157 -3.80 8.68 -0.54
N THR A 158 -4.08 7.64 0.25
CA THR A 158 -3.96 6.25 -0.19
C THR A 158 -4.96 5.91 -1.30
N ARG A 159 -6.20 6.40 -1.23
CA ARG A 159 -7.17 6.29 -2.34
C ARG A 159 -6.64 6.93 -3.63
N ARG A 160 -6.10 8.15 -3.53
CA ARG A 160 -5.58 8.86 -4.70
C ARG A 160 -4.31 8.22 -5.26
N ALA A 161 -3.39 7.79 -4.41
CA ALA A 161 -2.21 7.03 -4.81
C ALA A 161 -2.61 5.76 -5.55
N ARG A 162 -3.59 5.02 -5.03
CA ARG A 162 -4.12 3.82 -5.68
C ARG A 162 -4.70 4.12 -7.06
N ALA A 163 -5.44 5.22 -7.21
CA ALA A 163 -5.97 5.63 -8.50
C ALA A 163 -4.86 5.98 -9.50
N LEU A 164 -3.84 6.72 -9.06
CA LEU A 164 -2.68 7.07 -9.87
C LEU A 164 -1.89 5.82 -10.30
N ALA A 165 -1.62 4.90 -9.37
CA ALA A 165 -0.94 3.64 -9.67
C ALA A 165 -1.77 2.70 -10.57
N SER A 166 -3.10 2.84 -10.57
CA SER A 166 -3.97 2.10 -11.48
C SER A 166 -3.87 2.66 -12.91
N ALA A 167 -3.74 3.98 -13.06
CA ALA A 167 -3.60 4.64 -14.35
C ALA A 167 -2.16 4.50 -14.91
N ASP A 168 -1.16 4.59 -14.06
CA ASP A 168 0.25 4.42 -14.38
C ASP A 168 0.87 3.32 -13.50
N PRO A 169 0.97 2.07 -14.01
CA PRO A 169 1.49 0.94 -13.26
C PRO A 169 2.96 1.09 -12.84
N SER A 170 3.71 1.99 -13.49
CA SER A 170 5.14 2.20 -13.19
C SER A 170 5.37 2.85 -11.83
N LEU A 171 4.36 3.55 -11.28
CA LEU A 171 4.51 4.37 -10.08
C LEU A 171 4.72 3.57 -8.78
N GLY A 172 4.53 2.25 -8.76
CA GLY A 172 4.74 1.41 -7.56
C GLY A 172 4.03 1.94 -6.29
N VAL A 173 4.38 1.43 -5.10
CA VAL A 173 3.78 1.91 -3.84
C VAL A 173 4.27 3.33 -3.50
N HIS A 174 5.58 3.54 -3.53
CA HIS A 174 6.18 4.78 -3.06
C HIS A 174 5.97 5.92 -4.05
N GLY A 175 6.22 5.71 -5.34
CA GLY A 175 6.03 6.73 -6.37
C GLY A 175 4.58 7.20 -6.45
N SER A 176 3.60 6.29 -6.33
CA SER A 176 2.19 6.67 -6.31
C SER A 176 1.78 7.48 -5.07
N LEU A 177 2.35 7.18 -3.90
CA LEU A 177 2.14 7.98 -2.68
C LEU A 177 2.76 9.37 -2.81
N ASP A 178 3.95 9.45 -3.39
CA ASP A 178 4.64 10.73 -3.59
C ASP A 178 3.94 11.59 -4.64
N ALA A 179 3.49 10.99 -5.74
CA ALA A 179 2.65 11.63 -6.74
C ALA A 179 1.34 12.14 -6.13
N ALA A 180 0.67 11.33 -5.29
CA ALA A 180 -0.55 11.77 -4.60
C ALA A 180 -0.31 12.94 -3.64
N ARG A 181 0.82 12.93 -2.91
CA ARG A 181 1.20 14.06 -2.03
C ARG A 181 1.56 15.30 -2.84
N ALA A 182 2.28 15.15 -3.96
CA ALA A 182 2.63 16.25 -4.84
C ALA A 182 1.38 16.90 -5.45
N ALA A 183 0.44 16.09 -5.93
CA ALA A 183 -0.85 16.56 -6.44
C ALA A 183 -1.61 17.35 -5.36
N LYS A 184 -1.70 16.82 -4.13
CA LYS A 184 -2.35 17.54 -3.03
C LYS A 184 -1.67 18.87 -2.70
N ARG A 185 -0.33 18.91 -2.69
CA ARG A 185 0.42 20.16 -2.47
C ARG A 185 0.20 21.16 -3.61
N LEU A 186 0.03 20.69 -4.84
CA LEU A 186 -0.28 21.55 -5.98
C LEU A 186 -1.68 22.16 -5.84
N GLU A 187 -2.70 21.35 -5.53
CA GLU A 187 -4.07 21.81 -5.28
C GLU A 187 -4.12 22.85 -4.16
N GLN A 188 -3.43 22.60 -3.05
CA GLN A 188 -3.36 23.54 -1.93
C GLN A 188 -2.71 24.87 -2.31
N ARG A 189 -1.64 24.84 -3.13
CA ARG A 189 -0.99 26.06 -3.62
C ARG A 189 -1.89 26.83 -4.57
N GLN A 190 -2.55 26.15 -5.50
CA GLN A 190 -3.49 26.76 -6.44
C GLN A 190 -4.66 27.42 -5.70
N ALA A 191 -5.25 26.73 -4.71
CA ALA A 191 -6.31 27.28 -3.89
C ALA A 191 -5.87 28.54 -3.11
N ALA A 192 -4.65 28.54 -2.55
CA ALA A 192 -4.11 29.69 -1.85
C ALA A 192 -3.87 30.90 -2.78
N ILE A 193 -3.38 30.66 -4.00
CA ILE A 193 -3.19 31.72 -5.01
C ILE A 193 -4.55 32.26 -5.46
N ALA A 194 -5.53 31.39 -5.71
CA ALA A 194 -6.88 31.79 -6.10
C ALA A 194 -7.53 32.65 -5.00
N GLU A 195 -7.34 32.27 -3.73
CA GLU A 195 -7.85 33.07 -2.59
C GLU A 195 -7.16 34.43 -2.50
N ALA A 196 -5.83 34.50 -2.64
CA ALA A 196 -5.11 35.76 -2.65
C ALA A 196 -5.54 36.67 -3.83
N LEU A 197 -5.88 36.09 -4.99
CA LEU A 197 -6.44 36.81 -6.13
C LEU A 197 -7.82 37.37 -5.83
N ARG A 198 -8.71 36.59 -5.19
CA ARG A 198 -10.04 37.06 -4.75
C ARG A 198 -9.91 38.25 -3.81
N ASP A 199 -9.05 38.13 -2.79
CA ASP A 199 -8.80 39.19 -1.82
C ASP A 199 -8.25 40.45 -2.49
N LYS A 200 -7.31 40.29 -3.43
CA LYS A 200 -6.72 41.42 -4.15
C LYS A 200 -7.76 42.13 -5.00
N LEU A 201 -8.58 41.39 -5.76
CA LEU A 201 -9.68 41.97 -6.55
C LEU A 201 -10.66 42.72 -5.66
N ALA A 202 -11.10 42.13 -4.55
CA ALA A 202 -12.06 42.74 -3.65
C ALA A 202 -11.55 44.06 -3.03
N ARG A 203 -10.23 44.22 -2.88
CA ARG A 203 -9.60 45.46 -2.38
C ARG A 203 -9.30 46.49 -3.47
N SER A 204 -9.13 46.06 -4.72
CA SER A 204 -8.65 46.93 -5.80
C SER A 204 -9.74 47.43 -6.76
N VAL A 205 -10.92 46.79 -6.80
CA VAL A 205 -12.05 47.20 -7.65
C VAL A 205 -13.35 47.31 -6.83
N ASP A 206 -14.38 47.95 -7.40
CA ASP A 206 -15.66 48.08 -6.72
C ASP A 206 -16.31 46.70 -6.48
N PRO A 207 -17.15 46.56 -5.43
CA PRO A 207 -17.70 45.27 -5.02
C PRO A 207 -18.53 44.56 -6.09
N THR A 208 -19.16 45.31 -7.00
CA THR A 208 -19.99 44.77 -8.06
C THR A 208 -19.11 44.19 -9.16
N THR A 209 -18.10 44.94 -9.61
CA THR A 209 -17.09 44.48 -10.58
C THR A 209 -16.27 43.31 -10.06
N ALA A 210 -15.88 43.32 -8.78
CA ALA A 210 -15.18 42.20 -8.15
C ALA A 210 -16.03 40.91 -8.21
N ARG A 211 -17.33 41.00 -7.90
CA ARG A 211 -18.25 39.87 -7.94
C ARG A 211 -18.48 39.35 -9.36
N ILE A 212 -18.63 40.26 -10.33
CA ILE A 212 -18.74 39.90 -11.74
C ILE A 212 -17.47 39.20 -12.20
N ALA A 213 -16.28 39.71 -11.86
CA ALA A 213 -15.01 39.11 -12.24
C ALA A 213 -14.80 37.71 -11.63
N VAL A 214 -15.14 37.51 -10.35
CA VAL A 214 -15.06 36.19 -9.68
C VAL A 214 -16.00 35.17 -10.34
N HIS A 215 -17.17 35.59 -10.81
CA HIS A 215 -18.11 34.71 -11.50
C HIS A 215 -17.80 34.48 -12.98
N THR A 216 -17.15 35.45 -13.63
CA THR A 216 -16.87 35.40 -15.08
C THR A 216 -15.54 34.72 -15.38
N PHE A 217 -14.54 34.88 -14.51
CA PHE A 217 -13.22 34.28 -14.67
C PHE A 217 -13.01 33.10 -13.73
N ASP A 218 -12.51 31.99 -14.27
CA ASP A 218 -12.03 30.86 -13.48
C ASP A 218 -10.70 31.24 -12.80
N LEU A 219 -10.82 31.70 -11.56
CA LEU A 219 -9.67 32.11 -10.75
C LEU A 219 -8.71 30.95 -10.46
N ASP A 220 -9.19 29.70 -10.48
CA ASP A 220 -8.35 28.52 -10.29
C ASP A 220 -7.51 28.27 -11.55
N GLN A 221 -8.06 28.51 -12.74
CA GLN A 221 -7.30 28.46 -13.99
C GLN A 221 -6.25 29.58 -14.07
N ILE A 222 -6.58 30.80 -13.62
CA ILE A 222 -5.61 31.90 -13.54
C ILE A 222 -4.50 31.57 -12.53
N ALA A 223 -4.87 31.05 -11.36
CA ALA A 223 -3.92 30.61 -10.36
C ALA A 223 -2.98 29.50 -10.88
N ALA A 224 -3.52 28.54 -11.65
CA ALA A 224 -2.72 27.50 -12.27
C ALA A 224 -1.71 28.05 -13.29
N ARG A 225 -2.13 29.01 -14.14
CA ARG A 225 -1.23 29.66 -15.11
C ARG A 225 -0.16 30.51 -14.41
N LEU A 226 -0.55 31.26 -13.39
CA LEU A 226 0.38 32.07 -12.60
C LEU A 226 1.42 31.20 -11.88
N ALA A 227 0.97 30.08 -11.29
CA ALA A 227 1.86 29.13 -10.65
C ALA A 227 2.85 28.46 -11.63
N ALA A 228 2.45 28.27 -12.89
CA ALA A 228 3.30 27.71 -13.94
C ALA A 228 4.35 28.70 -14.47
N GLN A 229 4.10 30.01 -14.36
CA GLN A 229 5.02 31.08 -14.78
C GLN A 229 5.87 31.64 -13.63
N ALA A 230 5.71 31.13 -12.41
CA ALA A 230 6.46 31.60 -11.27
C ALA A 230 7.96 31.32 -11.43
N ASP A 231 8.79 32.37 -11.36
CA ASP A 231 10.24 32.26 -11.37
C ASP A 231 10.76 31.84 -9.99
N TYR A 232 10.79 30.53 -9.77
CA TYR A 232 11.32 29.96 -8.53
C TYR A 232 12.83 30.14 -8.38
N ASP A 233 13.57 30.23 -9.49
CA ASP A 233 15.03 30.37 -9.46
C ASP A 233 15.41 31.79 -9.00
N GLY A 234 14.75 32.81 -9.56
CA GLY A 234 14.90 34.20 -9.11
C GLY A 234 14.49 34.40 -7.65
N LEU A 235 13.37 33.80 -7.21
CA LEU A 235 12.94 33.87 -5.81
C LEU A 235 13.91 33.16 -4.87
N THR A 236 14.44 32.00 -5.28
CA THR A 236 15.42 31.25 -4.49
C THR A 236 16.74 32.01 -4.40
N ALA A 237 17.16 32.68 -5.47
CA ALA A 237 18.34 33.54 -5.47
C ALA A 237 18.19 34.76 -4.55
N LEU A 238 17.02 35.42 -4.54
CA LEU A 238 16.73 36.52 -3.62
C LEU A 238 16.69 36.05 -2.16
N LEU A 239 16.02 34.94 -1.89
CA LEU A 239 15.96 34.39 -0.54
C LEU A 239 17.35 33.93 -0.06
N ALA A 240 18.16 33.34 -0.95
CA ALA A 240 19.54 33.01 -0.64
C ALA A 240 20.36 34.27 -0.34
N ALA A 241 20.23 35.35 -1.12
CA ALA A 241 20.90 36.62 -0.88
C ALA A 241 20.52 37.24 0.47
N ASP A 242 19.24 37.19 0.85
CA ASP A 242 18.74 37.68 2.14
C ASP A 242 19.12 36.79 3.33
N MET A 243 19.22 35.47 3.13
CA MET A 243 19.69 34.54 4.16
C MET A 243 21.22 34.52 4.29
N THR A 244 21.96 34.98 3.29
CA THR A 244 23.43 35.06 3.34
C THR A 244 23.94 35.90 4.52
N PRO A 245 23.44 37.12 4.81
CA PRO A 245 23.86 37.86 6.00
C PRO A 245 23.47 37.17 7.32
N VAL A 246 22.34 36.45 7.37
CA VAL A 246 21.93 35.65 8.54
C VAL A 246 22.85 34.44 8.77
N LEU A 247 23.26 33.76 7.70
CA LEU A 247 24.21 32.65 7.75
C LEU A 247 25.63 33.14 8.07
N LEU A 248 26.03 34.32 7.60
CA LEU A 248 27.31 34.96 7.92
C LEU A 248 27.36 35.40 9.40
N THR A 249 26.28 35.95 9.94
CA THR A 249 26.20 36.30 11.37
C THR A 249 26.11 35.08 12.28
N ALA A 250 25.35 34.06 11.90
CA ALA A 250 25.29 32.79 12.63
C ALA A 250 26.64 32.04 12.64
N SER A 251 27.37 32.05 11.50
CA SER A 251 28.71 31.45 11.42
C SER A 251 29.76 32.27 12.17
N ALA A 252 29.68 33.60 12.16
CA ALA A 252 30.53 34.48 12.97
C ALA A 252 30.27 34.28 14.47
N GLN A 253 29.02 34.16 14.90
CA GLN A 253 28.66 33.86 16.29
C GLN A 253 29.13 32.47 16.73
N ALA A 254 28.99 31.44 15.89
CA ALA A 254 29.50 30.10 16.16
C ALA A 254 31.04 30.06 16.26
N THR A 255 31.73 30.88 15.46
CA THR A 255 33.19 31.03 15.51
C THR A 255 33.63 31.82 16.75
N ALA A 256 32.87 32.85 17.15
CA ALA A 256 33.11 33.63 18.36
C ALA A 256 32.87 32.81 19.64
N THR A 257 31.83 31.96 19.68
CA THR A 257 31.60 31.03 20.82
C THR A 257 32.70 29.98 20.91
N LYS A 258 33.16 29.42 19.79
CA LYS A 258 34.34 28.52 19.78
C LYS A 258 35.62 29.23 20.25
N LYS A 259 35.83 30.49 19.86
CA LYS A 259 37.00 31.27 20.26
C LYS A 259 36.94 31.69 21.74
N ALA A 260 35.76 32.02 22.24
CA ALA A 260 35.51 32.31 23.65
C ALA A 260 35.72 31.06 24.52
N ALA A 261 35.17 29.90 24.13
CA ALA A 261 35.36 28.62 24.81
C ALA A 261 36.84 28.16 24.82
N ARG A 262 37.62 28.53 23.80
CA ARG A 262 39.07 28.27 23.75
C ARG A 262 39.87 29.22 24.64
N LYS A 263 39.38 30.44 24.91
CA LYS A 263 40.03 31.45 25.75
C LYS A 263 39.76 31.24 27.24
N THR A 264 38.62 30.66 27.61
CA THR A 264 38.33 30.21 28.99
C THR A 264 39.00 28.88 29.36
N ALA A 265 39.55 28.14 28.39
CA ALA A 265 40.29 26.89 28.63
C ALA A 265 41.82 27.09 28.77
N THR A 266 42.28 28.32 29.03
CA THR A 266 43.71 28.64 29.30
C THR A 266 43.94 29.16 30.72
N GLY A 267 43.10 28.75 31.66
CA GLY A 267 43.34 28.84 33.09
C GLY A 267 43.05 27.46 33.70
N ASP A 268 44.02 26.93 34.42
CA ASP A 268 43.98 25.70 35.19
C ASP A 268 43.85 24.37 34.43
N ASN A 269 45.04 23.79 34.27
CA ASN A 269 45.25 22.39 33.97
C ASN A 269 44.62 21.55 35.10
N PRO A 270 43.77 20.58 34.74
CA PRO A 270 44.16 19.21 35.08
C PRO A 270 44.26 18.38 33.80
N ALA A 271 45.29 17.53 33.81
CA ALA A 271 45.67 16.49 32.88
C ALA A 271 44.67 16.20 31.73
N PRO A 272 45.14 16.13 30.46
CA PRO A 272 44.25 15.80 29.36
C PRO A 272 43.70 14.40 29.60
N ARG A 273 42.43 14.33 30.00
CA ARG A 273 41.63 13.13 29.75
C ARG A 273 41.56 13.02 28.24
N SER A 274 42.43 12.15 27.73
CA SER A 274 42.46 11.69 26.36
C SER A 274 41.01 11.51 25.90
N ALA A 275 40.59 12.30 24.91
CA ALA A 275 39.46 11.91 24.09
C ALA A 275 39.67 10.44 23.72
N PRO A 276 38.64 9.58 23.70
CA PRO A 276 38.81 8.23 23.17
C PRO A 276 39.36 8.40 21.76
N GLY A 277 40.67 8.14 21.62
CA GLY A 277 41.38 8.29 20.37
C GLY A 277 40.58 7.50 19.38
N ARG A 278 40.18 8.16 18.28
CA ARG A 278 39.36 7.63 17.19
C ARG A 278 39.81 6.18 16.95
N GLY A 279 39.10 5.25 17.60
CA GLY A 279 39.51 3.84 17.61
C GLY A 279 39.52 3.42 16.17
N THR A 280 40.57 2.71 15.74
CA THR A 280 40.64 2.15 14.39
C THR A 280 39.31 1.51 14.11
N SER A 281 38.60 2.06 13.11
CA SER A 281 37.24 1.63 12.83
C SER A 281 37.25 0.13 12.58
N THR A 282 36.15 -0.56 12.86
CA THR A 282 36.06 -2.01 12.61
C THR A 282 36.45 -2.34 11.16
N ALA A 283 36.17 -1.44 10.21
CA ALA A 283 36.64 -1.52 8.82
C ALA A 283 38.18 -1.48 8.71
N GLN A 284 38.84 -0.54 9.37
CA GLN A 284 40.32 -0.45 9.38
C GLN A 284 40.97 -1.64 10.07
N ARG A 285 40.35 -2.18 11.13
CA ARG A 285 40.86 -3.39 11.82
C ARG A 285 40.77 -4.62 10.94
N VAL A 286 39.68 -4.76 10.17
CA VAL A 286 39.49 -5.86 9.21
C VAL A 286 40.44 -5.72 8.03
N ALA A 287 40.58 -4.53 7.44
CA ALA A 287 41.50 -4.28 6.32
C ALA A 287 42.97 -4.58 6.71
N LYS A 288 43.43 -4.08 7.86
CA LYS A 288 44.80 -4.33 8.36
C LYS A 288 45.05 -5.81 8.71
N ALA A 289 44.02 -6.54 9.13
CA ALA A 289 44.12 -7.97 9.38
C ALA A 289 44.18 -8.79 8.07
N ALA A 290 43.44 -8.37 7.05
CA ALA A 290 43.47 -8.96 5.72
C ALA A 290 44.84 -8.74 5.03
N GLU A 291 45.41 -7.53 5.12
CA GLU A 291 46.77 -7.23 4.61
C GLU A 291 47.86 -8.09 5.28
N LYS A 292 47.74 -8.34 6.59
CA LYS A 292 48.71 -9.17 7.33
C LYS A 292 48.53 -10.67 7.12
N MET A 293 47.38 -11.11 6.61
CA MET A 293 47.04 -12.52 6.43
C MET A 293 46.29 -12.71 5.11
N PRO A 294 46.96 -12.53 3.96
CA PRO A 294 46.31 -12.53 2.64
C PRO A 294 45.66 -13.86 2.25
N THR A 295 46.04 -14.96 2.92
CA THR A 295 45.51 -16.31 2.68
C THR A 295 44.50 -16.77 3.75
N ALA A 296 44.20 -15.94 4.75
CA ALA A 296 43.29 -16.33 5.83
C ALA A 296 41.83 -16.21 5.40
N THR A 297 41.02 -17.20 5.79
CA THR A 297 39.58 -17.16 5.54
C THR A 297 38.89 -16.12 6.42
N PRO A 298 37.71 -15.60 6.02
CA PRO A 298 36.96 -14.63 6.83
C PRO A 298 36.67 -15.10 8.26
N ALA A 299 36.47 -16.41 8.47
CA ALA A 299 36.30 -17.03 9.77
C ALA A 299 37.55 -16.94 10.67
N GLN A 300 38.74 -17.07 10.09
CA GLN A 300 40.02 -16.95 10.81
C GLN A 300 40.31 -15.50 11.22
N ILE A 301 40.00 -14.54 10.33
CA ILE A 301 40.09 -13.10 10.62
C ILE A 301 39.08 -12.70 11.71
N ALA A 302 37.87 -13.26 11.68
CA ALA A 302 36.83 -13.04 12.67
C ALA A 302 37.24 -13.55 14.06
N SER A 303 37.78 -14.75 14.14
CA SER A 303 38.32 -15.33 15.39
C SER A 303 39.43 -14.45 15.99
N LYS A 304 40.39 -14.01 15.16
CA LYS A 304 41.53 -13.18 15.61
C LYS A 304 41.12 -11.78 16.09
N LEU A 305 40.05 -11.21 15.52
CA LEU A 305 39.56 -9.88 15.89
C LEU A 305 38.44 -9.90 16.93
N SER A 306 38.01 -11.08 17.37
CA SER A 306 36.81 -11.29 18.20
C SER A 306 35.57 -10.62 17.61
N LEU A 307 35.39 -10.75 16.29
CA LEU A 307 34.25 -10.21 15.54
C LEU A 307 33.39 -11.36 14.98
N SER A 308 32.13 -11.07 14.66
CA SER A 308 31.32 -12.03 13.90
C SER A 308 31.85 -12.17 12.47
N GLU A 309 31.81 -13.39 11.92
CA GLU A 309 32.21 -13.66 10.54
C GLU A 309 31.45 -12.77 9.54
N ARG A 310 30.15 -12.57 9.78
CA ARG A 310 29.31 -11.67 8.99
C ARG A 310 29.81 -10.22 8.99
N THR A 311 30.32 -9.74 10.12
CA THR A 311 30.90 -8.39 10.22
C THR A 311 32.17 -8.29 9.40
N VAL A 312 33.02 -9.31 9.41
CA VAL A 312 34.27 -9.35 8.63
C VAL A 312 33.97 -9.41 7.13
N GLN A 313 33.08 -10.30 6.69
CA GLN A 313 32.67 -10.42 5.28
C GLN A 313 32.10 -9.10 4.74
N ARG A 314 31.28 -8.39 5.54
CA ARG A 314 30.71 -7.09 5.15
C ARG A 314 31.78 -6.03 4.91
N TYR A 315 32.86 -6.02 5.69
CA TYR A 315 33.93 -5.03 5.55
C TYR A 315 34.97 -5.42 4.50
N LEU A 316 35.21 -6.71 4.25
CA LEU A 316 36.03 -7.18 3.12
C LEU A 316 35.37 -6.83 1.79
N ALA A 317 34.08 -7.17 1.61
CA ALA A 317 33.34 -6.84 0.38
C ALA A 317 33.27 -5.33 0.12
N LYS A 318 33.28 -4.51 1.18
CA LYS A 318 33.33 -3.05 1.06
C LYS A 318 34.73 -2.54 0.69
N ALA A 319 35.80 -3.20 1.14
CA ALA A 319 37.18 -2.86 0.79
C ALA A 319 37.47 -3.18 -0.68
N ASP A 320 37.03 -4.35 -1.17
CA ASP A 320 37.18 -4.76 -2.57
C ASP A 320 36.43 -3.81 -3.50
N ALA A 321 35.19 -3.45 -3.16
CA ALA A 321 34.42 -2.48 -3.93
C ALA A 321 35.07 -1.09 -4.00
N THR A 322 35.80 -0.67 -2.95
CA THR A 322 36.56 0.59 -2.97
C THR A 322 37.87 0.51 -3.75
N ALA A 323 38.50 -0.67 -3.83
CA ALA A 323 39.71 -0.90 -4.64
C ALA A 323 39.38 -0.93 -6.15
N ASP A 324 38.27 -1.56 -6.53
CA ASP A 324 37.78 -1.57 -7.91
C ASP A 324 37.43 -0.16 -8.41
N LEU A 325 36.81 0.66 -7.56
CA LEU A 325 36.49 2.06 -7.86
C LEU A 325 37.74 2.96 -7.99
N ALA A 326 38.82 2.67 -7.27
CA ALA A 326 40.08 3.43 -7.36
C ALA A 326 40.90 3.07 -8.61
N THR A 327 40.77 1.82 -9.09
CA THR A 327 41.49 1.33 -10.28
C THR A 327 40.76 1.73 -11.57
N ALA A 328 39.46 2.03 -11.51
CA ALA A 328 38.66 2.53 -12.64
C ALA A 328 38.80 4.05 -12.90
N VAL A 329 39.50 4.78 -12.03
CA VAL A 329 39.66 6.26 -12.10
C VAL A 329 41.12 6.67 -12.37
N ALA A 330 42.05 5.71 -12.47
CA ALA A 330 43.45 5.91 -12.84
C ALA A 330 43.68 5.46 -14.29
#